data_AF-A0A941MUE8-F1
#
_entry.id   AF-A0A941MUE8-F1
#
_cell.length_a   1.000
_cell.length_b   1.000
_cell.length_c   1.000
_cell.angle_alpha   90.00
_cell.angle_beta   90.00
_cell.angle_gamma   90.00
#
_symmetry.space_group_name_H-M   'P 1'
#
loop_
_entity.id
_entity.type
_entity.pdbx_description
1 polymer ?
#
loop_
_entity_poly.entity_id
_entity_poly.type
_entity_poly.pdbx_seq_one_letter_code
_entity_poly.pdbx_strand_id
1 'polypeptide(L)'
;MHRVTFSIACLVAFAGFSRAASAQRITVQEPVLETFGVATSVSVPDRGRMTIGGTSRAASSRSMSGFGPFRSGSNIGMSQSASQVSVGVTIHDLDALDRQVLGQAQQRSSAGPQRPARPGSADYAYEALRTANSPGTDPAKSRNSAAAAPVPNAPGSGRTQESGPAVERLLKLAQTAESNGKRELALAYLRSARDSGSPLASQEIERLSATRKSPR
;
A
#
# COMPACT_ATOMS: atom_id res chain seq x y z
N MET A 1 60.98 41.77 33.94
CA MET A 1 60.13 40.58 33.68
C MET A 1 58.98 40.83 32.69
N HIS A 2 58.42 42.04 32.54
CA HIS A 2 57.18 42.30 31.77
C HIS A 2 57.13 41.85 30.29
N ARG A 3 58.27 41.59 29.62
CA ARG A 3 58.27 41.09 28.23
C ARG A 3 57.68 39.67 28.11
N VAL A 4 57.87 38.81 29.11
CA VAL A 4 57.36 37.43 29.09
C VAL A 4 55.85 37.40 29.28
N THR A 5 55.31 38.21 30.22
CA THR A 5 53.87 38.32 30.46
C THR A 5 53.12 38.87 29.25
N PHE A 6 53.70 39.81 28.50
CA PHE A 6 53.10 40.32 27.26
C PHE A 6 53.02 39.26 26.15
N SER A 7 54.04 38.41 26.02
CA SER A 7 54.05 37.31 25.06
C SER A 7 52.98 36.26 25.37
N ILE A 8 52.79 35.93 26.65
CA ILE A 8 51.76 34.97 27.10
C ILE A 8 50.35 35.54 26.85
N ALA A 9 50.12 36.81 27.19
CA ALA A 9 48.84 37.49 26.95
C ALA A 9 48.48 37.52 25.45
N CYS A 10 49.46 37.77 24.58
CA CYS A 10 49.26 37.77 23.13
C CYS A 10 48.87 36.37 22.60
N LEU A 11 49.53 35.31 23.08
CA LEU A 11 49.26 33.93 22.67
C LEU A 11 47.86 33.46 23.11
N VAL A 12 47.43 33.83 24.33
CA VAL A 12 46.06 33.56 24.81
C VAL A 12 45.00 34.33 24.00
N ALA A 13 45.27 35.59 23.65
CA ALA A 13 44.38 36.38 22.80
C ALA A 13 44.21 35.78 21.39
N PHE A 14 45.29 35.24 20.80
CA PHE A 14 45.25 34.60 19.48
C PHE A 14 44.47 33.28 19.47
N ALA A 15 44.59 32.48 20.54
CA ALA A 15 43.83 31.24 20.70
C ALA A 15 42.30 31.47 20.70
N GLY A 16 41.84 32.58 21.28
CA GLY A 16 40.41 32.93 21.34
C GLY A 16 39.77 33.29 19.99
N PHE A 17 40.55 33.58 18.95
CA PHE A 17 40.02 34.02 17.64
C PHE A 17 39.85 32.91 16.60
N SER A 18 40.16 31.65 16.96
CA SER A 18 39.98 30.49 16.09
C SER A 18 38.50 30.09 15.98
N ARG A 19 37.70 30.90 15.27
CA ARG A 19 36.35 30.50 14.82
C ARG A 19 36.47 29.23 13.99
N ALA A 20 35.88 28.15 14.48
CA ALA A 20 35.83 26.89 13.75
C ALA A 20 35.16 27.11 12.39
N ALA A 21 35.92 26.90 11.31
CA ALA A 21 35.39 26.99 9.95
C ALA A 21 34.38 25.84 9.76
N SER A 22 33.09 26.18 9.79
CA SER A 22 32.00 25.25 9.50
C SER A 22 32.05 24.88 8.02
N ALA A 23 32.82 23.84 7.72
CA ALA A 23 32.89 23.24 6.39
C ALA A 23 31.46 22.98 5.89
N GLN A 24 31.07 23.72 4.85
CA GLN A 24 29.70 23.70 4.34
C GLN A 24 29.41 22.32 3.75
N ARG A 25 28.74 21.48 4.54
CA ARG A 25 28.47 20.08 4.19
C ARG A 25 27.35 20.04 3.16
N ILE A 26 27.71 20.27 1.89
CA ILE A 26 26.81 20.16 0.73
C ILE A 26 26.34 18.70 0.64
N THR A 27 25.18 18.41 1.22
CA THR A 27 24.53 17.11 1.12
C THR A 27 23.78 17.03 -0.21
N VAL A 28 24.45 16.52 -1.24
CA VAL A 28 23.78 16.12 -2.48
C VAL A 28 22.82 14.98 -2.12
N GLN A 29 21.52 15.18 -2.32
CA GLN A 29 20.50 14.16 -2.09
C GLN A 29 20.33 13.34 -3.37
N GLU A 30 21.18 12.35 -3.56
CA GLU A 30 21.03 11.39 -4.66
C GLU A 30 19.92 10.37 -4.34
N PRO A 31 18.99 10.08 -5.28
CA PRO A 31 17.97 9.07 -5.07
C PRO A 31 18.59 7.67 -5.17
N VAL A 32 18.74 6.99 -4.03
CA VAL A 32 19.22 5.60 -4.00
C VAL A 32 18.16 4.67 -4.59
N LEU A 33 18.42 4.20 -5.81
CA LEU A 33 17.54 3.31 -6.57
C LEU A 33 18.04 1.86 -6.48
N GLU A 34 17.38 1.04 -5.65
CA GLU A 34 17.57 -0.40 -5.69
C GLU A 34 16.70 -1.03 -6.80
N THR A 35 17.32 -1.77 -7.72
CA THR A 35 16.62 -2.49 -8.78
C THR A 35 16.88 -3.99 -8.68
N PHE A 36 15.82 -4.78 -8.89
CA PHE A 36 15.88 -6.24 -9.01
C PHE A 36 15.07 -6.66 -10.23
N GLY A 37 15.63 -7.55 -11.03
CA GLY A 37 14.99 -8.09 -12.23
C GLY A 37 15.50 -9.50 -12.52
N VAL A 38 14.67 -10.28 -13.23
CA VAL A 38 14.99 -11.66 -13.61
C VAL A 38 14.68 -11.82 -15.09
N ALA A 39 15.70 -12.07 -15.91
CA ALA A 39 15.58 -12.23 -17.36
C ALA A 39 15.77 -13.71 -17.72
N THR A 40 14.67 -14.48 -17.76
CA THR A 40 14.67 -15.91 -18.09
C THR A 40 13.43 -16.29 -18.88
N SER A 41 13.54 -17.30 -19.74
CA SER A 41 12.42 -17.93 -20.43
C SER A 41 11.87 -19.10 -19.61
N VAL A 42 10.56 -19.14 -19.38
CA VAL A 42 9.88 -20.23 -18.68
C VAL A 42 8.69 -20.75 -19.50
N SER A 43 8.49 -22.07 -19.52
CA SER A 43 7.30 -22.69 -20.10
C SER A 43 6.25 -22.86 -18.99
N VAL A 44 5.09 -22.24 -19.16
CA VAL A 44 3.99 -22.22 -18.18
C VAL A 44 2.71 -22.68 -18.87
N PRO A 45 1.96 -23.65 -18.30
CA PRO A 45 0.70 -24.11 -18.89
C PRO A 45 -0.40 -23.03 -18.81
N ASP A 46 -1.49 -23.17 -19.59
CA ASP A 46 -2.65 -22.26 -19.45
C ASP A 46 -3.19 -22.27 -18.02
N ARG A 47 -3.51 -21.07 -17.51
CA ARG A 47 -3.90 -20.76 -16.12
C ARG A 47 -2.85 -21.17 -15.08
N GLY A 48 -1.66 -21.56 -15.54
CA GLY A 48 -0.51 -21.91 -14.73
C GLY A 48 0.09 -20.69 -14.04
N ARG A 49 0.75 -20.95 -12.91
CA ARG A 49 1.55 -19.97 -12.19
C ARG A 49 2.91 -20.57 -11.86
N MET A 50 3.97 -19.80 -12.10
CA MET A 50 5.35 -20.22 -11.86
C MET A 50 6.13 -19.11 -11.17
N THR A 51 6.92 -19.45 -10.14
CA THR A 51 7.96 -18.55 -9.61
C THR A 51 9.13 -18.54 -10.59
N ILE A 52 9.50 -17.36 -11.07
CA ILE A 52 10.65 -17.17 -11.97
C ILE A 52 11.94 -17.06 -11.15
N GLY A 53 11.88 -16.39 -10.00
CA GLY A 53 13.03 -16.24 -9.11
C GLY A 53 12.74 -15.30 -7.94
N GLY A 54 13.77 -15.00 -7.16
CA GLY A 54 13.67 -14.08 -6.03
C GLY A 54 15.00 -13.88 -5.31
N THR A 55 15.05 -12.89 -4.43
CA THR A 55 16.18 -12.61 -3.54
C THR A 55 15.70 -12.49 -2.10
N SER A 56 16.29 -13.24 -1.19
CA SER A 56 16.12 -13.08 0.26
C SER A 56 17.41 -12.54 0.87
N ARG A 57 17.33 -11.43 1.61
CA ARG A 57 18.44 -10.86 2.38
C ARG A 57 18.16 -11.05 3.87
N ALA A 58 19.23 -11.15 4.67
CA ALA A 58 19.15 -11.20 6.12
C ALA A 58 20.42 -10.60 6.75
N ALA A 59 20.26 -9.97 7.92
CA ALA A 59 21.33 -9.64 8.87
C ALA A 59 20.74 -9.70 10.30
N SER A 60 21.52 -9.46 11.36
CA SER A 60 21.02 -9.48 12.75
C SER A 60 21.61 -8.39 13.66
N SER A 61 20.83 -7.84 14.61
CA SER A 61 21.20 -6.69 15.47
C SER A 61 21.22 -6.96 16.96
N ARG A 62 22.24 -6.40 17.62
CA ARG A 62 22.34 -6.23 19.08
C ARG A 62 23.18 -4.96 19.32
N SER A 63 22.66 -3.99 20.07
CA SER A 63 23.21 -2.62 20.15
C SER A 63 23.56 -2.23 21.58
N MET A 64 24.58 -2.86 22.14
CA MET A 64 25.09 -2.56 23.47
C MET A 64 25.79 -1.19 23.50
N SER A 65 25.52 -0.42 24.54
CA SER A 65 26.44 0.62 25.04
C SER A 65 26.80 0.24 26.47
N GLY A 66 27.99 -0.31 26.68
CA GLY A 66 28.49 -0.54 28.04
C GLY A 66 28.63 0.77 28.83
N PHE A 67 28.57 0.68 30.16
CA PHE A 67 29.22 1.62 31.08
C PHE A 67 29.08 1.09 32.52
N GLY A 68 30.15 1.08 33.29
CA GLY A 68 30.09 1.12 34.74
C GLY A 68 31.25 1.97 35.32
N PRO A 69 30.98 3.00 36.13
CA PRO A 69 29.87 3.93 36.05
C PRO A 69 30.20 5.06 35.04
N PHE A 70 29.45 5.11 33.92
CA PHE A 70 29.64 5.95 32.64
C PHE A 70 31.41 5.25 30.28
N ARG A 71 31.23 4.94 28.94
CA ARG A 71 30.18 4.71 27.91
C ARG A 71 30.74 3.79 26.79
N SER A 72 29.85 3.10 26.07
CA SER A 72 30.13 2.17 24.96
C SER A 72 30.74 0.80 25.37
N GLY A 73 30.60 -0.29 24.60
CA GLY A 73 29.93 -0.45 23.29
C GLY A 73 29.80 -1.93 22.86
N SER A 74 28.92 -2.22 21.89
CA SER A 74 28.89 -3.42 21.03
C SER A 74 27.66 -3.34 20.09
N ASN A 75 27.82 -2.71 18.91
CA ASN A 75 26.74 -2.54 17.93
C ASN A 75 26.84 -3.51 16.75
N ILE A 76 25.70 -4.07 16.35
CA ILE A 76 25.47 -5.13 15.34
C ILE A 76 24.06 -4.86 14.70
N GLY A 77 23.78 -5.20 13.43
CA GLY A 77 22.61 -4.68 12.64
C GLY A 77 21.69 -5.70 11.91
N MET A 78 20.34 -5.66 12.11
CA MET A 78 19.34 -6.60 11.52
C MET A 78 18.63 -6.02 10.30
N SER A 79 18.63 -6.75 9.19
CA SER A 79 17.91 -6.38 7.97
C SER A 79 17.49 -7.63 7.18
N GLN A 80 16.27 -8.10 7.41
CA GLN A 80 15.65 -9.10 6.55
C GLN A 80 14.87 -8.42 5.42
N SER A 81 15.00 -8.93 4.19
CA SER A 81 14.12 -8.57 3.08
C SER A 81 13.86 -9.79 2.20
N ALA A 82 12.75 -9.78 1.48
CA ALA A 82 12.44 -10.79 0.47
C ALA A 82 11.78 -10.13 -0.74
N SER A 83 12.12 -10.58 -1.93
CA SER A 83 11.53 -10.15 -3.19
C SER A 83 11.38 -11.37 -4.08
N GLN A 84 10.20 -11.58 -4.66
CA GLN A 84 9.87 -12.76 -5.47
C GLN A 84 9.18 -12.30 -6.75
N VAL A 85 9.62 -12.82 -7.88
CA VAL A 85 8.97 -12.64 -9.18
C VAL A 85 8.26 -13.94 -9.54
N SER A 86 6.98 -13.84 -9.88
CA SER A 86 6.19 -14.94 -10.39
C SER A 86 5.35 -14.46 -11.58
N VAL A 87 5.06 -15.39 -12.49
CA VAL A 87 4.21 -15.17 -13.65
C VAL A 87 2.98 -16.05 -13.53
N GLY A 88 1.82 -15.50 -13.92
CA GLY A 88 0.63 -16.27 -14.28
C GLY A 88 0.36 -16.08 -15.76
N VAL A 89 0.03 -17.15 -16.46
CA VAL A 89 -0.34 -17.11 -17.89
C VAL A 89 -1.79 -17.53 -18.03
N THR A 90 -2.57 -16.74 -18.77
CA THR A 90 -3.93 -17.08 -19.19
C THR A 90 -4.02 -16.88 -20.70
N ILE A 91 -4.37 -17.93 -21.42
CA ILE A 91 -4.65 -17.86 -22.85
C ILE A 91 -6.14 -17.53 -23.01
N HIS A 92 -6.43 -16.49 -23.78
CA HIS A 92 -7.78 -15.99 -24.00
C HIS A 92 -8.30 -16.44 -25.37
N ASP A 93 -9.42 -17.16 -25.37
CA ASP A 93 -10.25 -17.38 -26.56
C ASP A 93 -10.93 -16.04 -26.92
N LEU A 94 -10.46 -15.42 -28.01
CA LEU A 94 -10.94 -14.12 -28.46
C LEU A 94 -12.36 -14.22 -29.05
N ASP A 95 -12.70 -15.32 -29.72
CA ASP A 95 -14.02 -15.53 -30.30
C ASP A 95 -15.09 -15.71 -29.22
N ALA A 96 -14.75 -16.41 -28.12
CA ALA A 96 -15.61 -16.54 -26.96
C ALA A 96 -15.79 -15.21 -26.23
N LEU A 97 -14.71 -14.42 -26.09
CA LEU A 97 -14.77 -13.09 -25.48
C LEU A 97 -15.62 -12.11 -26.32
N ASP A 98 -15.46 -12.07 -27.65
CA ASP A 98 -16.26 -11.19 -28.50
C ASP A 98 -17.74 -11.54 -28.44
N ARG A 99 -18.10 -12.83 -28.55
CA ARG A 99 -19.48 -13.32 -28.33
C ARG A 99 -20.03 -12.91 -26.95
N GLN A 100 -19.20 -12.95 -25.90
CA GLN A 100 -19.61 -12.49 -24.57
C GLN A 100 -19.79 -10.96 -24.50
N VAL A 101 -18.91 -10.18 -25.13
CA VAL A 101 -18.99 -8.71 -25.18
C VAL A 101 -20.21 -8.25 -25.96
N LEU A 102 -20.47 -8.86 -27.13
CA LEU A 102 -21.67 -8.61 -27.94
C LEU A 102 -22.95 -8.99 -27.19
N GLY A 103 -22.97 -10.15 -26.52
CA GLY A 103 -24.09 -10.57 -25.67
C GLY A 103 -24.35 -9.60 -24.51
N GLN A 104 -23.31 -9.12 -23.83
CA GLN A 104 -23.45 -8.11 -22.78
C GLN A 104 -23.88 -6.74 -23.34
N ALA A 105 -23.43 -6.35 -24.54
CA ALA A 105 -23.87 -5.13 -25.20
C ALA A 105 -25.36 -5.19 -25.55
N GLN A 106 -25.83 -6.30 -26.13
CA GLN A 106 -27.25 -6.55 -26.40
C GLN A 106 -28.08 -6.53 -25.11
N GLN A 107 -27.67 -7.26 -24.07
CA GLN A 107 -28.36 -7.27 -22.77
C GLN A 107 -28.45 -5.87 -22.15
N ARG A 108 -27.38 -5.06 -22.20
CA ARG A 108 -27.40 -3.66 -21.73
C ARG A 108 -28.32 -2.76 -22.56
N SER A 109 -28.44 -3.02 -23.86
CA SER A 109 -29.39 -2.31 -24.74
C SER A 109 -30.85 -2.71 -24.49
N SER A 110 -31.11 -3.96 -24.11
CA SER A 110 -32.46 -4.45 -23.79
C SER A 110 -32.92 -4.15 -22.34
N ALA A 111 -31.99 -4.05 -21.39
CA ALA A 111 -32.29 -3.89 -19.96
C ALA A 111 -32.20 -2.43 -19.45
N GLY A 112 -31.75 -1.49 -20.27
CA GLY A 112 -31.79 -0.07 -19.93
C GLY A 112 -33.21 0.52 -20.12
N PRO A 113 -33.68 1.43 -19.26
CA PRO A 113 -34.83 2.26 -19.60
C PRO A 113 -34.51 2.99 -20.90
N GLN A 114 -35.48 3.03 -21.83
CA GLN A 114 -35.26 3.46 -23.22
C GLN A 114 -34.58 4.84 -23.26
N ARG A 115 -33.26 4.85 -23.48
CA ARG A 115 -32.54 6.08 -23.80
C ARG A 115 -33.15 6.59 -25.10
N PRO A 116 -33.67 7.83 -25.16
CA PRO A 116 -34.26 8.35 -26.37
C PRO A 116 -33.22 8.25 -27.49
N ALA A 117 -33.66 7.75 -28.65
CA ALA A 117 -32.76 7.49 -29.77
C ALA A 117 -31.99 8.77 -30.10
N ARG A 118 -30.68 8.77 -29.81
CA ARG A 118 -29.82 9.92 -30.12
C ARG A 118 -29.87 10.12 -31.63
N PRO A 119 -30.35 11.27 -32.14
CA PRO A 119 -30.44 11.47 -33.57
C PRO A 119 -29.02 11.45 -34.14
N GLY A 120 -28.80 10.62 -35.16
CA GLY A 120 -27.52 10.49 -35.85
C GLY A 120 -27.19 11.69 -36.77
N SER A 121 -27.78 12.86 -36.51
CA SER A 121 -27.55 14.05 -37.32
C SER A 121 -26.29 14.79 -36.88
N ALA A 122 -25.59 15.38 -37.84
CA ALA A 122 -24.41 16.20 -37.58
C ALA A 122 -24.73 17.40 -36.66
N ASP A 123 -25.97 17.88 -36.69
CA ASP A 123 -26.47 18.98 -35.85
C ASP A 123 -26.33 18.66 -34.36
N TYR A 124 -26.61 17.42 -33.94
CA TYR A 124 -26.52 17.02 -32.54
C TYR A 124 -25.05 16.93 -32.06
N ALA A 125 -24.12 16.60 -32.96
CA ALA A 125 -22.69 16.70 -32.69
C ALA A 125 -22.23 18.17 -32.63
N TYR A 126 -22.77 19.03 -33.51
CA TYR A 126 -22.52 20.47 -33.49
C TYR A 126 -23.04 21.14 -32.21
N GLU A 127 -24.23 20.81 -31.73
CA GLU A 127 -24.75 21.31 -30.45
C GLU A 127 -23.94 20.81 -29.25
N ALA A 128 -23.51 19.54 -29.25
CA ALA A 128 -22.64 18.99 -28.21
C ALA A 128 -21.28 19.71 -28.15
N LEU A 129 -20.67 20.00 -29.31
CA LEU A 129 -19.41 20.76 -29.38
C LEU A 129 -19.61 22.24 -29.02
N ARG A 130 -20.72 22.85 -29.43
CA ARG A 130 -21.08 24.24 -29.11
C ARG A 130 -21.33 24.44 -27.62
N THR A 131 -22.03 23.51 -26.97
CA THR A 131 -22.25 23.53 -25.51
C THR A 131 -20.94 23.29 -24.76
N ALA A 132 -20.11 22.33 -25.18
CA ALA A 132 -18.78 22.10 -24.59
C ALA A 132 -17.84 23.31 -24.67
N ASN A 133 -17.93 24.13 -25.71
CA ASN A 133 -17.15 25.37 -25.88
C ASN A 133 -17.84 26.64 -25.31
N SER A 134 -18.87 26.51 -24.48
CA SER A 134 -19.50 27.68 -23.85
C SER A 134 -18.54 28.37 -22.86
N PRO A 135 -18.20 29.66 -23.04
CA PRO A 135 -17.21 30.35 -22.21
C PRO A 135 -17.80 30.76 -20.84
N GLY A 136 -18.02 29.77 -19.98
CA GLY A 136 -18.64 29.95 -18.65
C GLY A 136 -18.40 28.81 -17.66
N THR A 137 -17.39 27.96 -17.88
CA THR A 137 -17.04 26.87 -16.95
C THR A 137 -15.53 26.65 -16.93
N ASP A 138 -14.88 26.94 -15.80
CA ASP A 138 -13.42 26.90 -15.69
C ASP A 138 -12.81 25.51 -15.96
N PRO A 139 -11.98 25.34 -17.01
CA PRO A 139 -11.29 24.08 -17.28
C PRO A 139 -10.18 23.77 -16.27
N ALA A 140 -10.00 24.61 -15.24
CA ALA A 140 -9.18 24.33 -14.07
C ALA A 140 -9.88 23.38 -13.08
N LYS A 141 -11.20 23.49 -12.91
CA LYS A 141 -11.92 22.73 -11.87
C LYS A 141 -12.23 21.29 -12.27
N SER A 142 -12.37 21.01 -13.57
CA SER A 142 -12.63 19.67 -14.11
C SER A 142 -11.41 18.74 -14.05
N ARG A 143 -10.19 19.26 -14.30
CA ARG A 143 -8.96 18.44 -14.38
C ARG A 143 -8.61 17.72 -13.06
N ASN A 144 -8.95 18.31 -11.92
CA ASN A 144 -8.75 17.69 -10.61
C ASN A 144 -9.67 16.47 -10.34
N SER A 145 -10.73 16.28 -11.13
CA SER A 145 -11.66 15.15 -11.01
C SER A 145 -11.28 13.95 -11.89
N ALA A 146 -10.39 14.13 -12.87
CA ALA A 146 -10.03 13.10 -13.85
C ALA A 146 -8.62 12.49 -13.63
N ALA A 147 -7.75 13.16 -12.86
CA ALA A 147 -6.38 12.71 -12.60
C ALA A 147 -6.25 11.70 -11.42
N ALA A 148 -7.32 11.48 -10.65
CA ALA A 148 -7.33 10.60 -9.48
C ALA A 148 -7.55 9.12 -9.84
N ALA A 149 -6.74 8.58 -10.75
CA ALA A 149 -6.69 7.14 -11.01
C ALA A 149 -6.06 6.43 -9.78
N PRO A 150 -6.76 5.50 -9.11
CA PRO A 150 -6.21 4.87 -7.91
C PRO A 150 -5.02 3.96 -8.24
N VAL A 151 -3.83 4.31 -7.77
CA VAL A 151 -2.67 3.41 -7.79
C VAL A 151 -2.96 2.26 -6.80
N PRO A 152 -2.96 0.98 -7.24
CA PRO A 152 -3.35 -0.15 -6.39
C PRO A 152 -2.21 -0.59 -5.45
N ASN A 153 -1.77 0.31 -4.57
CA ASN A 153 -0.72 0.07 -3.56
C ASN A 153 -1.13 0.60 -2.18
N ALA A 154 -2.23 0.06 -1.63
CA ALA A 154 -2.58 0.19 -0.22
C ALA A 154 -3.38 -1.05 0.25
N PRO A 155 -3.05 -1.67 1.41
CA PRO A 155 -3.84 -2.76 1.98
C PRO A 155 -5.13 -2.23 2.62
N GLY A 156 -6.13 -1.96 1.78
CA GLY A 156 -7.38 -1.30 2.19
C GLY A 156 -8.44 -1.27 1.09
N SER A 157 -8.60 -2.39 0.37
CA SER A 157 -9.63 -2.53 -0.68
C SER A 157 -11.03 -2.26 -0.13
N GLY A 158 -11.82 -1.47 -0.86
CA GLY A 158 -13.21 -1.16 -0.51
C GLY A 158 -14.03 -2.44 -0.31
N ARG A 159 -14.86 -2.45 0.74
CA ARG A 159 -15.59 -3.65 1.19
C ARG A 159 -16.78 -3.96 0.29
N THR A 160 -16.55 -4.69 -0.80
CA THR A 160 -17.59 -5.50 -1.44
C THR A 160 -18.16 -6.44 -0.38
N GLN A 161 -19.50 -6.46 -0.21
CA GLN A 161 -20.16 -7.30 0.81
C GLN A 161 -20.29 -8.75 0.32
N GLU A 162 -19.15 -9.41 0.13
CA GLU A 162 -19.09 -10.78 -0.37
C GLU A 162 -19.32 -11.79 0.77
N SER A 163 -20.56 -12.23 0.92
CA SER A 163 -20.95 -13.44 1.68
C SER A 163 -20.47 -14.72 0.97
N GLY A 164 -19.18 -14.79 0.68
CA GLY A 164 -18.54 -15.87 -0.07
C GLY A 164 -17.86 -16.93 0.82
N PRO A 165 -17.37 -18.03 0.21
CA PRO A 165 -16.78 -19.17 0.92
C PRO A 165 -15.45 -18.88 1.62
N ALA A 166 -14.98 -17.63 1.63
CA ALA A 166 -13.89 -17.17 2.50
C ALA A 166 -14.41 -16.79 3.90
N VAL A 167 -15.59 -16.13 3.97
CA VAL A 167 -16.23 -15.71 5.22
C VAL A 167 -16.65 -16.92 6.06
N GLU A 168 -17.24 -17.94 5.43
CA GLU A 168 -17.59 -19.19 6.13
C GLU A 168 -16.38 -19.89 6.77
N ARG A 169 -15.22 -19.84 6.11
CA ARG A 169 -13.97 -20.41 6.64
C ARG A 169 -13.48 -19.61 7.85
N LEU A 170 -13.57 -18.29 7.84
CA LEU A 170 -13.26 -17.45 9.00
C LEU A 170 -14.22 -17.71 10.18
N LEU A 171 -15.51 -17.91 9.92
CA LEU A 171 -16.49 -18.28 10.97
C LEU A 171 -16.20 -19.66 11.58
N LYS A 172 -15.89 -20.67 10.76
CA LYS A 172 -15.48 -22.01 11.24
C LYS A 172 -14.18 -21.97 12.05
N LEU A 173 -13.20 -21.15 11.63
CA LEU A 173 -11.97 -20.92 12.40
C LEU A 173 -12.22 -20.18 13.71
N ALA A 174 -13.15 -19.22 13.76
CA ALA A 174 -13.55 -18.56 15.00
C ALA A 174 -14.18 -19.55 16.01
N GLN A 175 -15.14 -20.37 15.56
CA GLN A 175 -15.77 -21.43 16.38
C GLN A 175 -14.74 -22.47 16.88
N THR A 176 -13.77 -22.82 16.03
CA THR A 176 -12.65 -23.70 16.40
C THR A 176 -11.74 -23.04 17.45
N ALA A 177 -11.46 -21.74 17.33
CA ALA A 177 -10.67 -21.01 18.32
C ALA A 177 -11.41 -20.85 19.66
N GLU A 178 -12.73 -20.61 19.63
CA GLU A 178 -13.59 -20.50 20.82
C GLU A 178 -13.67 -21.83 21.59
N SER A 179 -13.95 -22.94 20.91
CA SER A 179 -13.97 -24.29 21.51
C SER A 179 -12.60 -24.72 22.07
N ASN A 180 -11.50 -24.21 21.52
CA ASN A 180 -10.15 -24.37 22.08
C ASN A 180 -9.81 -23.34 23.20
N GLY A 181 -10.77 -22.56 23.68
CA GLY A 181 -10.61 -21.54 24.73
C GLY A 181 -9.83 -20.29 24.29
N LYS A 182 -9.39 -20.20 23.04
CA LYS A 182 -8.52 -19.13 22.50
C LYS A 182 -9.34 -17.92 22.06
N ARG A 183 -10.06 -17.31 23.01
CA ARG A 183 -11.04 -16.23 22.80
C ARG A 183 -10.50 -15.01 22.03
N GLU A 184 -9.28 -14.55 22.31
CA GLU A 184 -8.67 -13.43 21.57
C GLU A 184 -8.41 -13.78 20.09
N LEU A 185 -8.06 -15.04 19.80
CA LEU A 185 -7.90 -15.54 18.43
C LEU A 185 -9.25 -15.68 17.71
N ALA A 186 -10.29 -16.11 18.41
CA ALA A 186 -11.67 -16.12 17.89
C ALA A 186 -12.12 -14.69 17.54
N LEU A 187 -11.89 -13.71 18.42
CA LEU A 187 -12.18 -12.29 18.16
C LEU A 187 -11.39 -11.74 16.97
N ALA A 188 -10.15 -12.18 16.74
CA ALA A 188 -9.38 -11.81 15.56
C ALA A 188 -10.02 -12.33 14.26
N TYR A 189 -10.40 -13.61 14.21
CA TYR A 189 -11.10 -14.19 13.05
C TYR A 189 -12.46 -13.55 12.80
N LEU A 190 -13.24 -13.27 13.85
CA LEU A 190 -14.53 -12.59 13.72
C LEU A 190 -14.37 -11.14 13.22
N ARG A 191 -13.35 -10.40 13.68
CA ARG A 191 -13.05 -9.06 13.12
C ARG A 191 -12.72 -9.14 11.64
N SER A 192 -11.93 -10.14 11.21
CA SER A 192 -11.66 -10.37 9.78
C SER A 192 -12.93 -10.72 8.99
N ALA A 193 -13.85 -11.52 9.56
CA ALA A 193 -15.11 -11.87 8.91
C ALA A 193 -16.08 -10.69 8.81
N ARG A 194 -16.19 -9.86 9.86
CA ARG A 194 -16.93 -8.59 9.86
C ARG A 194 -16.38 -7.63 8.81
N ASP A 195 -15.05 -7.50 8.76
CA ASP A 195 -14.37 -6.59 7.83
C ASP A 195 -14.42 -7.09 6.38
N SER A 196 -14.81 -8.36 6.18
CA SER A 196 -15.19 -8.97 4.89
C SER A 196 -16.71 -8.89 4.60
N GLY A 197 -17.49 -8.18 5.42
CA GLY A 197 -18.93 -7.95 5.21
C GLY A 197 -19.89 -8.85 5.99
N SER A 198 -19.43 -9.73 6.87
CA SER A 198 -20.32 -10.66 7.60
C SER A 198 -21.19 -9.97 8.67
N PRO A 199 -22.54 -10.03 8.59
CA PRO A 199 -23.40 -9.52 9.65
C PRO A 199 -23.34 -10.40 10.91
N LEU A 200 -23.30 -11.73 10.75
CA LEU A 200 -23.22 -12.70 11.85
C LEU A 200 -21.97 -12.50 12.72
N ALA A 201 -20.83 -12.21 12.09
CA ALA A 201 -19.60 -11.93 12.83
C ALA A 201 -19.70 -10.71 13.75
N SER A 202 -20.56 -9.74 13.42
CA SER A 202 -20.79 -8.55 14.26
C SER A 202 -21.52 -8.90 15.55
N GLN A 203 -22.57 -9.74 15.45
CA GLN A 203 -23.36 -10.23 16.58
C GLN A 203 -22.51 -11.09 17.53
N GLU A 204 -21.64 -11.93 16.98
CA GLU A 204 -20.77 -12.80 17.80
C GLU A 204 -19.63 -12.01 18.48
N ILE A 205 -19.10 -10.94 17.86
CA ILE A 205 -18.21 -10.00 18.54
C ILE A 205 -18.94 -9.31 19.69
N GLU A 206 -20.19 -8.89 19.50
CA GLU A 206 -20.97 -8.24 20.55
C GLU A 206 -21.17 -9.19 21.74
N ARG A 207 -21.65 -10.43 21.50
CA ARG A 207 -21.77 -11.51 22.49
C ARG A 207 -20.46 -11.77 23.24
N LEU A 208 -19.37 -12.02 22.53
CA LEU A 208 -18.04 -12.28 23.12
C LEU A 208 -17.39 -11.05 23.78
N SER A 209 -17.87 -9.83 23.51
CA SER A 209 -17.45 -8.62 24.24
C SER A 209 -18.33 -8.33 25.47
N ALA A 210 -19.65 -8.56 25.40
CA ALA A 210 -20.60 -8.37 26.48
C ALA A 210 -20.26 -9.28 27.68
N THR A 211 -19.93 -10.56 27.44
CA THR A 211 -19.47 -11.49 28.49
C THR A 211 -18.13 -11.08 29.13
N ARG A 212 -17.38 -10.11 28.57
CA ARG A 212 -16.22 -9.49 29.25
C ARG A 212 -16.60 -8.28 30.11
N LYS A 213 -17.74 -7.64 29.82
CA LYS A 213 -18.22 -6.41 30.48
C LYS A 213 -19.05 -6.67 31.76
N SER A 214 -19.01 -7.90 32.29
CA SER A 214 -19.51 -8.24 33.62
C SER A 214 -18.34 -8.42 34.59
N PRO A 215 -17.78 -7.35 35.16
CA PRO A 215 -16.92 -7.48 36.32
C PRO A 215 -17.69 -8.06 37.52
N ARG A 216 -16.96 -8.68 38.44
CA ARG A 216 -17.32 -8.75 39.86
C ARG A 216 -16.71 -7.55 40.58
#